data_AF-A0A9E8MWH6-F1
#
_entry.id   AF-A0A9E8MWH6-F1
#
_cell.length_a   1.000
_cell.length_b   1.000
_cell.length_c   1.000
_cell.angle_alpha   90.00
_cell.angle_beta   90.00
_cell.angle_gamma   90.00
#
_symmetry.space_group_name_H-M   'P 1'
#
loop_
_entity.id
_entity.type
_entity.pdbx_description
1 polymer ?
#
loop_
_entity_poly.entity_id
_entity_poly.type
_entity_poly.pdbx_seq_one_letter_code
_entity_poly.pdbx_strand_id
1 'polypeptide(L)'
;MFTGLLAMATFFSCSNEEEDMVVEENNVSADKLYDIHSFNDGLKDCSYIDNNWGQNAYYDYTMVNQTQTNFLFNQNTKIASVFNISTVPTAFVHDNSGSTYNAISYGQGYILFGEDIYREALSKGRDSTSDDSSSRSRAPITI
;
A
#
# COMPACT_ATOMS: atom_id res chain seq x y z
N MET A 1 3.31 44.48 -26.95
CA MET A 1 2.45 43.27 -26.97
C MET A 1 3.22 42.16 -27.65
N PHE A 2 3.37 41.01 -26.96
CA PHE A 2 3.91 39.68 -27.40
C PHE A 2 5.34 39.69 -27.95
N THR A 3 6.32 38.84 -27.60
CA THR A 3 6.48 37.44 -27.11
C THR A 3 8.01 37.32 -26.80
N GLY A 4 8.60 36.39 -26.06
CA GLY A 4 8.21 35.09 -25.53
C GLY A 4 9.39 34.48 -24.75
N LEU A 5 9.08 33.50 -23.93
CA LEU A 5 9.96 32.77 -23.01
C LEU A 5 10.68 31.62 -23.75
N LEU A 6 11.94 31.32 -23.43
CA LEU A 6 12.49 29.98 -23.63
C LEU A 6 13.61 29.70 -22.60
N ALA A 7 13.26 29.04 -21.50
CA ALA A 7 14.23 28.45 -20.58
C ALA A 7 14.46 26.99 -20.99
N MET A 8 15.67 26.68 -21.47
CA MET A 8 16.11 25.31 -21.73
C MET A 8 16.45 24.63 -20.40
N ALA A 9 15.64 23.66 -19.99
CA ALA A 9 15.99 22.72 -18.94
C ALA A 9 16.88 21.62 -19.54
N THR A 10 18.15 21.55 -19.14
CA THR A 10 19.03 20.43 -19.45
C THR A 10 18.75 19.29 -18.46
N PHE A 11 18.25 18.16 -18.96
CA PHE A 11 18.18 16.93 -18.18
C PHE A 11 19.59 16.35 -18.06
N PHE A 12 20.14 16.32 -16.84
CA PHE A 12 21.30 15.48 -16.53
C PHE A 12 20.83 14.03 -16.47
N SER A 13 21.34 13.20 -17.38
CA SER A 13 21.19 11.75 -17.32
C SER A 13 22.23 11.23 -16.32
N CYS A 14 21.80 10.78 -15.14
CA CYS A 14 22.67 10.02 -14.24
C CYS A 14 22.86 8.62 -14.83
N SER A 15 24.09 8.31 -15.27
CA SER A 15 24.50 6.92 -15.49
C SER A 15 24.75 6.28 -14.13
N ASN A 16 24.01 5.23 -13.79
CA ASN A 16 24.31 4.44 -12.61
C ASN A 16 25.37 3.41 -13.01
N GLU A 17 26.58 3.56 -12.47
CA GLU A 17 27.54 2.45 -12.39
C GLU A 17 26.98 1.43 -11.39
N GLU A 18 27.00 0.17 -11.78
CA GLU A 18 26.45 -0.95 -11.03
C GLU A 18 27.34 -1.22 -9.79
N GLU A 19 26.86 -0.84 -8.62
CA GLU A 19 27.30 -1.46 -7.35
C GLU A 19 26.26 -2.50 -6.95
N ASP A 20 26.68 -3.76 -7.09
CA ASP A 20 25.95 -4.98 -6.80
C ASP A 20 25.71 -5.08 -5.27
N MET A 21 24.57 -4.57 -4.80
CA MET A 21 24.16 -4.72 -3.41
C MET A 21 23.22 -5.93 -3.32
N VAL A 22 23.77 -7.03 -2.83
CA VAL A 22 23.04 -8.26 -2.49
C VAL A 22 21.87 -7.89 -1.56
N VAL A 23 20.66 -7.82 -2.10
CA VAL A 23 19.44 -7.70 -1.30
C VAL A 23 19.20 -9.05 -0.66
N GLU A 24 19.65 -9.22 0.58
CA GLU A 24 19.17 -10.32 1.39
C GLU A 24 17.66 -10.23 1.49
N GLU A 25 17.01 -11.27 0.97
CA GLU A 25 15.60 -11.56 1.08
C GLU A 25 15.29 -11.78 2.57
N ASN A 26 15.17 -10.67 3.30
CA ASN A 26 14.73 -10.68 4.68
C ASN A 26 13.29 -11.19 4.68
N ASN A 27 13.15 -12.48 4.95
CA ASN A 27 11.93 -13.08 5.46
C ASN A 27 11.50 -12.24 6.67
N VAL A 28 10.65 -11.24 6.43
CA VAL A 28 9.99 -10.51 7.49
C VAL A 28 9.06 -11.51 8.16
N SER A 29 9.56 -12.12 9.23
CA SER A 29 8.75 -12.97 10.10
C SER A 29 7.49 -12.20 10.47
N ALA A 30 6.33 -12.86 10.35
CA ALA A 30 5.05 -12.36 10.84
C ALA A 30 5.09 -11.95 12.33
N ASP A 31 6.14 -12.31 13.06
CA ASP A 31 6.44 -11.84 14.42
C ASP A 31 6.76 -10.34 14.54
N LYS A 32 7.04 -9.65 13.42
CA LYS A 32 7.14 -8.18 13.39
C LYS A 32 5.88 -7.51 12.85
N LEU A 33 4.77 -8.25 12.79
CA LEU A 33 3.45 -7.63 12.82
C LEU A 33 3.39 -6.89 14.16
N TYR A 34 3.64 -5.59 14.09
CA TYR A 34 3.52 -4.67 15.19
C TYR A 34 2.31 -5.06 16.04
N ASP A 35 2.47 -5.04 17.35
CA ASP A 35 1.37 -5.21 18.30
C ASP A 35 0.40 -4.04 18.11
N ILE A 36 -0.46 -4.13 17.09
CA ILE A 36 -1.48 -3.13 16.77
C ILE A 36 -2.58 -3.17 17.86
N HIS A 37 -2.64 -4.23 18.69
CA HIS A 37 -3.41 -4.19 19.93
C HIS A 37 -2.86 -3.15 20.93
N SER A 38 -1.56 -2.82 20.87
CA SER A 38 -0.97 -1.72 21.63
C SER A 38 -1.31 -0.33 21.05
N PHE A 39 -1.80 -0.24 19.80
CA PHE A 39 -2.00 1.05 19.10
C PHE A 39 -3.26 1.82 19.50
N ASN A 40 -4.18 1.20 20.25
CA ASN A 40 -5.28 1.94 20.87
C ASN A 40 -6.06 1.11 21.88
N ASP A 41 -6.30 1.64 23.08
CA ASP A 41 -7.34 1.13 24.00
C ASP A 41 -8.76 1.20 23.40
N GLY A 42 -8.96 1.90 22.27
CA GLY A 42 -10.24 2.11 21.60
C GLY A 42 -10.52 1.26 20.36
N LEU A 43 -9.52 0.71 19.68
CA LEU A 43 -9.73 -0.10 18.46
C LEU A 43 -9.88 -1.57 18.84
N LYS A 44 -11.12 -2.04 18.79
CA LYS A 44 -11.45 -3.44 19.03
C LYS A 44 -11.80 -4.11 17.72
N ASP A 45 -11.32 -5.33 17.57
CA ASP A 45 -11.73 -6.21 16.49
C ASP A 45 -13.26 -6.28 16.42
N CYS A 46 -13.80 -6.20 15.20
CA CYS A 46 -15.24 -6.19 14.90
C CYS A 46 -16.04 -5.02 15.52
N SER A 47 -15.40 -3.92 15.92
CA SER A 47 -16.08 -2.73 16.42
C SER A 47 -16.20 -1.62 15.37
N TYR A 48 -17.26 -0.81 15.49
CA TYR A 48 -17.40 0.44 14.75
C TYR A 48 -16.22 1.37 15.04
N ILE A 49 -15.71 2.01 13.98
CA ILE A 49 -14.49 2.82 14.03
C ILE A 49 -14.83 4.27 14.37
N ASP A 50 -15.35 5.03 13.40
CA ASP A 50 -15.73 6.43 13.51
C ASP A 50 -16.55 6.89 12.29
N ASN A 51 -16.90 8.18 12.26
CA ASN A 51 -17.75 8.79 11.23
C ASN A 51 -17.07 8.99 9.86
N ASN A 52 -15.79 8.62 9.70
CA ASN A 52 -15.10 8.66 8.42
C ASN A 52 -15.31 7.37 7.61
N TRP A 53 -15.92 6.36 8.23
CA TRP A 53 -16.26 5.07 7.63
C TRP A 53 -17.78 4.89 7.59
N GLY A 54 -18.25 3.91 6.82
CA GLY A 54 -19.66 3.52 6.85
C GLY A 54 -20.09 3.09 8.24
N GLN A 55 -21.39 3.25 8.55
CA GLN A 55 -21.91 2.96 9.90
C GLN A 55 -21.76 1.50 10.35
N ASN A 56 -21.60 0.58 9.38
CA ASN A 56 -21.40 -0.84 9.63
C ASN A 56 -19.93 -1.26 9.44
N ALA A 57 -19.06 -0.31 9.11
CA ALA A 57 -17.65 -0.59 8.90
C ALA A 57 -17.00 -0.93 10.23
N TYR A 58 -16.20 -2.00 10.22
CA TYR A 58 -15.52 -2.49 11.39
C TYR A 58 -14.06 -2.77 11.11
N TYR A 59 -13.31 -2.74 12.20
CA TYR A 59 -11.88 -2.96 12.23
C TYR A 59 -11.53 -4.46 12.23
N ASP A 60 -10.52 -4.87 11.45
CA ASP A 60 -9.92 -6.22 11.46
C ASP A 60 -8.40 -6.13 11.16
N TYR A 61 -7.64 -7.13 11.61
CA TYR A 61 -6.22 -7.31 11.31
C TYR A 61 -5.97 -8.11 10.03
N THR A 62 -7.00 -8.75 9.47
CA THR A 62 -6.88 -9.65 8.33
C THR A 62 -7.59 -9.11 7.10
N MET A 63 -6.83 -8.81 6.04
CA MET A 63 -7.39 -8.47 4.73
C MET A 63 -7.79 -9.75 3.99
N VAL A 64 -9.09 -10.09 3.92
CA VAL A 64 -9.66 -11.24 3.19
C VAL A 64 -9.16 -12.61 3.70
N ASN A 65 -7.86 -12.87 3.69
CA ASN A 65 -7.16 -13.93 4.37
C ASN A 65 -5.68 -13.57 4.60
N GLN A 66 -4.96 -14.40 5.34
CA GLN A 66 -3.56 -14.17 5.72
C GLN A 66 -2.61 -13.91 4.53
N THR A 67 -2.86 -14.52 3.37
CA THR A 67 -2.00 -14.32 2.20
C THR A 67 -2.09 -12.88 1.70
N GLN A 68 -3.30 -12.32 1.59
CA GLN A 68 -3.46 -10.93 1.15
C GLN A 68 -3.03 -9.94 2.23
N THR A 69 -3.27 -10.26 3.51
CA THR A 69 -2.71 -9.54 4.66
C THR A 69 -1.19 -9.39 4.55
N ASN A 70 -0.47 -10.51 4.42
CA ASN A 70 0.99 -10.50 4.33
C ASN A 70 1.48 -9.74 3.08
N PHE A 71 0.78 -9.88 1.96
CA PHE A 71 1.10 -9.12 0.76
C PHE A 71 1.04 -7.62 1.02
N LEU A 72 -0.04 -7.11 1.61
CA LEU A 72 -0.19 -5.68 1.90
C LEU A 72 0.83 -5.17 2.91
N PHE A 73 1.15 -5.95 3.94
CA PHE A 73 2.20 -5.58 4.90
C PHE A 73 3.59 -5.51 4.26
N ASN A 74 3.88 -6.44 3.34
CA ASN A 74 5.12 -6.40 2.56
C ASN A 74 5.16 -5.18 1.64
N GLN A 75 4.04 -4.82 0.98
CA GLN A 75 3.98 -3.60 0.18
C GLN A 75 4.21 -2.34 1.03
N ASN A 76 3.56 -2.25 2.19
CA ASN A 76 3.73 -1.14 3.12
C ASN A 76 5.20 -1.00 3.58
N THR A 77 5.86 -2.11 3.88
CA THR A 77 7.28 -2.13 4.23
C THR A 77 8.17 -1.63 3.08
N LYS A 78 7.90 -2.07 1.85
CA LYS A 78 8.62 -1.60 0.64
C LYS A 78 8.39 -0.11 0.38
N ILE A 79 7.19 0.39 0.60
CA ILE A 79 6.89 1.81 0.45
C ILE A 79 7.68 2.62 1.49
N ALA A 80 7.69 2.17 2.74
CA ALA A 80 8.43 2.83 3.80
C ALA A 80 9.94 2.92 3.51
N SER A 81 10.52 1.86 2.93
CA SER A 81 11.95 1.88 2.55
C SER A 81 12.26 2.86 1.42
N VAL A 82 11.38 3.01 0.43
CA VAL A 82 11.54 4.00 -0.65
C VAL A 82 11.64 5.43 -0.10
N PHE A 83 10.90 5.72 0.96
CA PHE A 83 10.91 7.04 1.60
C PHE A 83 11.91 7.16 2.76
N ASN A 84 12.69 6.11 3.05
CA ASN A 84 13.60 6.03 4.18
C ASN A 84 12.92 6.39 5.52
N ILE A 85 11.70 5.89 5.71
CA ILE A 85 10.91 6.03 6.95
C ILE A 85 10.67 4.67 7.58
N SER A 86 10.29 4.66 8.86
CA SER A 86 9.82 3.44 9.51
C SER A 86 8.47 2.99 8.94
N THR A 87 8.26 1.68 8.84
CA THR A 87 6.98 1.11 8.40
C THR A 87 5.86 1.58 9.31
N VAL A 88 4.84 2.20 8.70
CA VAL A 88 3.68 2.71 9.44
C VAL A 88 2.73 1.54 9.74
N PRO A 89 2.37 1.30 11.01
CA PRO A 89 1.36 0.31 11.38
C PRO A 89 0.09 0.47 10.54
N THR A 90 -0.36 -0.61 9.94
CA THR A 90 -1.53 -0.62 9.06
C THR A 90 -2.47 -1.70 9.53
N ALA A 91 -3.76 -1.40 9.50
CA ALA A 91 -4.82 -2.36 9.74
C ALA A 91 -5.96 -2.14 8.74
N PHE A 92 -6.94 -3.02 8.75
CA PHE A 92 -7.93 -3.10 7.70
C PHE A 92 -9.33 -2.78 8.19
N VAL A 93 -10.13 -2.24 7.27
CA VAL A 93 -11.53 -1.91 7.53
C VAL A 93 -12.40 -2.66 6.57
N HIS A 94 -13.39 -3.34 7.13
CA HIS A 94 -14.32 -4.19 6.42
C HIS A 94 -15.74 -3.64 6.54
N ASP A 95 -16.52 -3.81 5.48
CA ASP A 95 -17.96 -3.62 5.52
C ASP A 95 -18.63 -4.50 4.45
N ASN A 96 -19.79 -5.02 4.78
CA ASN A 96 -20.60 -5.80 3.86
C ASN A 96 -21.32 -4.94 2.80
N SER A 97 -21.37 -3.62 2.98
CA SER A 97 -22.10 -2.71 2.09
C SER A 97 -21.26 -2.03 0.99
N GLY A 98 -19.96 -2.31 0.93
CA GLY A 98 -19.07 -1.70 -0.05
C GLY A 98 -18.70 -0.23 0.25
N SER A 99 -18.68 0.13 1.54
CA SER A 99 -18.49 1.51 1.99
C SER A 99 -17.06 1.85 2.44
N THR A 100 -16.10 0.94 2.23
CA THR A 100 -14.72 1.07 2.71
C THR A 100 -13.77 1.61 1.64
N TYR A 101 -14.24 2.47 0.74
CA TYR A 101 -13.41 3.18 -0.24
C TYR A 101 -12.63 4.34 0.39
N ASN A 102 -11.83 4.04 1.42
CA ASN A 102 -11.02 5.03 2.12
C ASN A 102 -9.72 4.42 2.66
N ALA A 103 -8.70 5.26 2.80
CA ALA A 103 -7.45 4.94 3.47
C ALA A 103 -7.03 6.17 4.30
N ILE A 104 -7.08 6.05 5.62
CA ILE A 104 -6.94 7.19 6.52
C ILE A 104 -5.72 6.98 7.42
N SER A 105 -4.85 7.98 7.47
CA SER A 105 -3.83 8.08 8.52
C SER A 105 -4.41 8.79 9.73
N TYR A 106 -4.32 8.15 10.89
CA TYR A 106 -4.74 8.70 12.16
C TYR A 106 -3.57 9.37 12.86
N GLY A 107 -3.81 10.46 13.59
CA GLY A 107 -2.77 11.23 14.30
C GLY A 107 -1.96 10.44 15.33
N GLN A 108 -2.36 9.21 15.64
CA GLN A 108 -1.66 8.27 16.51
C GLN A 108 -0.62 7.42 15.76
N GLY A 109 -0.39 7.69 14.48
CA GLY A 109 0.69 7.07 13.71
C GLY A 109 0.35 5.71 13.11
N TYR A 110 -0.93 5.43 12.84
CA TYR A 110 -1.36 4.23 12.12
C TYR A 110 -2.24 4.60 10.92
N ILE A 111 -2.37 3.64 10.01
CA ILE A 111 -3.23 3.73 8.82
C ILE A 111 -4.33 2.69 8.93
N LEU A 112 -5.57 3.10 8.65
CA LEU A 112 -6.66 2.19 8.38
C LEU A 112 -6.91 2.16 6.88
N PHE A 113 -6.85 0.97 6.30
CA PHE A 113 -6.96 0.75 4.87
C PHE A 113 -8.21 -0.08 4.57
N GLY A 114 -9.12 0.47 3.77
CA GLY A 114 -10.39 -0.18 3.49
C GLY A 114 -10.32 -1.30 2.46
N GLU A 115 -11.11 -2.34 2.70
CA GLU A 115 -11.16 -3.56 1.89
C GLU A 115 -11.63 -3.30 0.45
N ASP A 116 -12.55 -2.37 0.23
CA ASP A 116 -13.10 -2.13 -1.11
C ASP A 116 -12.06 -1.56 -2.07
N ILE A 117 -11.12 -0.74 -1.57
CA ILE A 117 -9.96 -0.29 -2.35
C ILE A 117 -9.14 -1.50 -2.82
N TYR A 118 -8.90 -2.46 -1.92
CA TYR A 118 -8.16 -3.68 -2.24
C TYR A 118 -8.88 -4.52 -3.29
N ARG A 119 -10.19 -4.75 -3.12
CA ARG A 119 -11.00 -5.56 -4.03
C ARG A 119 -11.08 -4.94 -5.43
N GLU A 120 -11.20 -3.62 -5.53
CA GLU A 120 -11.20 -2.92 -6.81
C GLU A 120 -9.82 -2.96 -7.49
N ALA A 121 -8.74 -2.81 -6.71
CA ALA A 121 -7.38 -2.94 -7.24
C ALA A 121 -7.13 -4.37 -7.80
N LEU A 122 -7.63 -5.40 -7.11
CA LEU A 122 -7.56 -6.78 -7.57
C LEU A 122 -8.35 -7.01 -8.86
N SER A 123 -9.57 -6.48 -8.99
CA SER A 123 -10.38 -6.66 -10.20
C SER A 123 -9.70 -6.03 -11.42
N LYS A 124 -9.22 -4.79 -11.29
CA LYS A 124 -8.49 -4.10 -12.37
C LYS A 124 -7.16 -4.75 -12.70
N GLY A 125 -6.45 -5.25 -11.69
CA GLY A 125 -5.21 -6.02 -11.89
C GLY A 125 -5.43 -7.30 -12.69
N ARG A 126 -6.54 -8.00 -12.45
CA ARG A 126 -6.90 -9.22 -13.18
C ARG A 126 -7.37 -8.93 -14.61
N ASP A 127 -8.16 -7.89 -14.84
CA ASP A 127 -8.62 -7.51 -16.19
C ASP A 127 -7.47 -7.05 -17.10
N SER A 128 -6.39 -6.48 -16.52
CA SER A 128 -5.19 -6.15 -17.29
C SER A 128 -4.40 -7.36 -17.83
N THR A 129 -4.80 -8.59 -17.48
CA THR A 129 -4.17 -9.82 -17.98
C THR A 129 -4.90 -10.45 -19.17
N SER A 130 -6.11 -9.99 -19.52
CA SER A 130 -6.86 -10.50 -20.68
C SER A 130 -6.64 -9.74 -22.00
N ASP A 131 -5.96 -8.59 -21.98
CA ASP A 131 -5.76 -7.73 -23.17
C ASP A 131 -4.28 -7.48 -23.58
N ASP A 132 -3.31 -8.21 -23.01
CA ASP A 132 -1.87 -7.97 -23.28
C ASP A 132 -1.21 -9.15 -24.00
N SER A 133 -1.79 -9.62 -25.10
CA SER A 133 -1.11 -10.49 -26.08
C SER A 133 -0.45 -9.71 -27.22
N SER A 134 -0.34 -8.38 -27.11
CA SER A 134 0.34 -7.54 -28.10
C SER A 134 1.42 -6.65 -27.47
N SER A 135 2.62 -7.22 -27.35
CA SER A 135 3.88 -6.52 -27.56
C SER A 135 4.28 -5.38 -26.61
N ARG A 136 4.10 -5.54 -25.30
CA ARG A 136 5.02 -4.90 -24.35
C ARG A 136 5.85 -5.99 -23.67
N SER A 137 7.11 -6.06 -24.09
CA SER A 137 8.19 -6.69 -23.32
C SER A 137 8.14 -6.09 -21.92
N ARG A 138 7.41 -6.75 -21.02
CA ARG A 138 7.48 -6.47 -19.59
C ARG A 138 8.82 -7.03 -19.18
N ALA A 139 9.79 -6.13 -18.98
CA ALA A 139 10.99 -6.46 -18.24
C ALA A 139 10.55 -7.13 -16.93
N PRO A 140 11.15 -8.25 -16.54
CA PRO A 140 10.85 -8.86 -15.26
C PRO A 140 11.11 -7.81 -14.18
N ILE A 141 10.11 -7.59 -13.31
CA ILE A 141 10.35 -6.86 -12.07
C ILE A 141 11.13 -7.83 -11.19
N THR A 142 12.44 -7.84 -11.40
CA THR A 142 13.42 -8.34 -10.46
C THR A 142 13.78 -7.14 -9.59
N ILE A 143 13.54 -7.26 -8.29
CA ILE A 143 14.14 -6.37 -7.29
C ILE A 143 15.50 -6.95 -6.95
#